data_AF-A0A4U1J4F5-F1
#
_entry.id   AF-A0A4U1J4F5-F1
#
_cell.length_a   1.000
_cell.length_b   1.000
_cell.length_c   1.000
_cell.angle_alpha   90.00
_cell.angle_beta   90.00
_cell.angle_gamma   90.00
#
_symmetry.space_group_name_H-M   'P 1'
#
loop_
_entity.id
_entity.type
_entity.pdbx_description
1 polymer ?
#
loop_
_entity_poly.entity_id
_entity_poly.type
_entity_poly.pdbx_seq_one_letter_code
_entity_poly.pdbx_strand_id
1 'polypeptide(L)'
;MRGKLLAWLFLGLLGCTVFDGLTVPPQANALPGYLSIEEGARACSLVFRCPRLSEAIARSIGVPASATRYSTCLGWLAGPLPPNRFGLSAQASLLGCVSEAEGCTEALACAFVEPLAEDDARCAGVAGDACASEGMLVDCTSRYAERCVSPHWGAGSECRLGLGSEGRCALSGCLPDTAAPPRCTSGVYVRCDPASNLKVAKDCDTVGLTCPEGAEGADAQCATEDGVFPCDEPGTTSCAPNEARVRVCDGSLASEFDCAAMGANCAEEDGGARCARSGEACSPVDPGIDVCNGSSIAACVAGSKVTIDCATLGLSCMPPDGTSSGHCG
;
A
#
# COMPACT_ATOMS: atom_id res chain seq x y z
N MET A 1 13.43 47.54 -65.33
CA MET A 1 14.73 46.91 -64.95
C MET A 1 14.47 45.40 -64.92
N ARG A 2 14.95 44.61 -65.89
CA ARG A 2 16.20 43.81 -65.84
C ARG A 2 16.35 43.14 -64.46
N GLY A 3 16.42 41.82 -64.27
CA GLY A 3 16.55 40.57 -65.05
C GLY A 3 16.55 39.45 -63.97
N LYS A 4 16.78 38.16 -64.16
CA LYS A 4 17.31 37.27 -65.21
C LYS A 4 16.81 35.85 -64.84
N LEU A 5 16.63 35.01 -65.85
CA LEU A 5 16.60 33.55 -65.76
C LEU A 5 17.84 32.99 -65.02
N LEU A 6 17.73 31.83 -64.37
CA LEU A 6 18.64 30.72 -64.67
C LEU A 6 18.06 29.32 -64.32
N ALA A 7 18.10 28.48 -65.36
CA ALA A 7 18.00 27.02 -65.48
C ALA A 7 19.03 26.26 -64.60
N TRP A 8 19.10 24.93 -64.39
CA TRP A 8 18.44 23.67 -64.79
C TRP A 8 19.17 22.54 -63.98
N LEU A 9 18.54 21.35 -63.80
CA LEU A 9 19.15 19.98 -63.66
C LEU A 9 20.08 19.67 -62.45
N PHE A 10 20.26 18.46 -61.89
CA PHE A 10 20.01 17.03 -62.17
C PHE A 10 19.75 16.34 -60.80
N LEU A 11 18.80 15.42 -60.66
CA LEU A 11 18.94 13.94 -60.74
C LEU A 11 20.00 13.34 -59.79
N GLY A 12 19.53 12.66 -58.74
CA GLY A 12 20.32 11.84 -57.84
C GLY A 12 19.44 10.78 -57.16
N LEU A 13 19.51 9.56 -57.69
CA LEU A 13 18.92 8.33 -57.14
C LEU A 13 19.46 8.06 -55.72
N LEU A 14 18.58 7.61 -54.82
CA LEU A 14 18.74 6.48 -53.90
C LEU A 14 17.47 6.43 -53.04
N GLY A 15 16.47 5.69 -53.54
CA GLY A 15 15.28 5.36 -52.76
C GLY A 15 15.65 4.36 -51.67
N CYS A 16 15.95 4.87 -50.47
CA CYS A 16 15.86 4.05 -49.27
C CYS A 16 14.37 3.72 -49.09
N THR A 17 14.00 2.45 -49.25
CA THR A 17 12.75 1.94 -48.68
C THR A 17 12.87 2.09 -47.17
N VAL A 18 12.44 3.24 -46.65
CA VAL A 18 12.14 3.40 -45.23
C VAL A 18 11.19 2.26 -44.92
N PHE A 19 11.65 1.31 -44.10
CA PHE A 19 10.79 0.34 -43.47
C PHE A 19 9.67 1.16 -42.83
N ASP A 20 8.45 1.06 -43.40
CA ASP A 20 7.23 1.43 -42.69
C ASP A 20 7.24 0.57 -41.45
N GLY A 21 7.74 1.18 -40.38
CA GLY A 21 8.04 0.51 -39.14
C GLY A 21 6.81 -0.27 -38.72
N LEU A 22 7.05 -1.51 -38.29
CA LEU A 22 6.18 -2.19 -37.36
C LEU A 22 5.68 -1.12 -36.39
N THR A 23 4.43 -0.73 -36.55
CA THR A 23 3.75 0.12 -35.58
C THR A 23 3.78 -0.71 -34.33
N VAL A 24 4.73 -0.40 -33.45
CA VAL A 24 4.73 -0.92 -32.09
C VAL A 24 3.35 -0.54 -31.60
N PRO A 25 2.45 -1.52 -31.34
CA PRO A 25 1.13 -1.19 -30.86
C PRO A 25 1.33 -0.26 -29.67
N PRO A 26 0.59 0.87 -29.60
CA PRO A 26 0.78 1.85 -28.54
C PRO A 26 0.85 1.08 -27.23
N GLN A 27 1.98 1.20 -26.53
CA GLN A 27 2.15 0.54 -25.24
C GLN A 27 0.92 0.94 -24.43
N ALA A 28 0.08 -0.04 -24.11
CA ALA A 28 -1.12 0.20 -23.31
C ALA A 28 -0.67 1.03 -22.11
N ASN A 29 -1.21 2.24 -21.98
CA ASN A 29 -0.75 3.23 -21.01
C ASN A 29 -0.51 2.53 -19.68
N ALA A 30 0.76 2.43 -19.26
CA ALA A 30 1.11 1.73 -18.04
C ALA A 30 0.36 2.43 -16.90
N LEU A 31 -0.55 1.70 -16.25
CA LEU A 31 -1.25 2.25 -15.09
C LEU A 31 -0.20 2.53 -14.02
N PRO A 32 -0.23 3.71 -13.37
CA PRO A 32 0.73 4.05 -12.34
C PRO A 32 0.57 3.11 -11.13
N GLY A 33 1.69 2.82 -10.46
CA GLY A 33 1.71 2.25 -9.12
C GLY A 33 1.62 3.32 -8.03
N TYR A 34 1.80 2.93 -6.77
CA TYR A 34 1.94 3.90 -5.67
C TYR A 34 3.26 4.67 -5.81
N LEU A 35 4.32 3.96 -6.18
CA LEU A 35 5.68 4.43 -6.32
C LEU A 35 6.25 4.10 -7.70
N SER A 36 7.30 4.80 -8.11
CA SER A 36 8.18 4.31 -9.18
C SER A 36 8.91 3.02 -8.77
N ILE A 37 9.51 2.31 -9.72
CA ILE A 37 10.30 1.10 -9.43
C ILE A 37 11.48 1.42 -8.49
N GLU A 38 12.13 2.58 -8.66
CA GLU A 38 13.26 2.99 -7.83
C GLU A 38 12.82 3.29 -6.39
N GLU A 39 11.77 4.09 -6.22
CA GLU A 39 11.19 4.41 -4.90
C GLU A 39 10.65 3.14 -4.22
N GLY A 40 9.96 2.27 -4.97
CA GLY A 40 9.51 0.97 -4.49
C GLY A 40 10.67 0.10 -4.01
N ALA A 41 11.80 0.09 -4.72
CA ALA A 41 12.99 -0.66 -4.33
C ALA A 41 13.61 -0.15 -3.02
N ARG A 42 13.61 1.17 -2.80
CA ARG A 42 14.03 1.80 -1.54
C ARG A 42 13.07 1.49 -0.40
N ALA A 43 11.77 1.58 -0.62
CA ALA A 43 10.78 1.21 0.39
C ALA A 43 10.88 -0.27 0.76
N CYS A 44 11.02 -1.16 -0.23
CA CYS A 44 11.14 -2.60 0.01
C CYS A 44 12.47 -2.99 0.66
N SER A 45 13.58 -2.27 0.43
CA SER A 45 14.82 -2.52 1.18
C SER A 45 14.65 -2.21 2.66
N LEU A 46 13.94 -1.13 2.99
CA LEU A 46 13.57 -0.82 4.37
C LEU A 46 12.63 -1.88 4.95
N VAL A 47 11.64 -2.37 4.21
CA VAL A 47 10.74 -3.44 4.67
C VAL A 47 11.51 -4.70 5.08
N PHE A 48 12.56 -5.06 4.33
CA PHE A 48 13.41 -6.22 4.66
C PHE A 48 14.37 -5.96 5.83
N ARG A 49 14.87 -4.73 5.99
CA ARG A 49 15.83 -4.37 7.04
C ARG A 49 15.18 -3.99 8.37
N CYS A 50 13.93 -3.55 8.34
CA CYS A 50 13.24 -2.96 9.47
C CYS A 50 12.15 -3.91 9.98
N PRO A 51 12.35 -4.52 11.16
CA PRO A 51 11.36 -5.40 11.74
C PRO A 51 9.99 -4.70 11.79
N ARG A 52 8.97 -5.40 11.28
CA ARG A 52 7.54 -5.04 11.40
C ARG A 52 7.11 -3.80 10.61
N LEU A 53 7.98 -3.24 9.77
CA LEU A 53 7.57 -2.18 8.85
C LEU A 53 6.50 -2.67 7.86
N SER A 54 6.59 -3.92 7.41
CA SER A 54 5.54 -4.57 6.60
C SER A 54 4.17 -4.56 7.28
N GLU A 55 4.13 -4.98 8.55
CA GLU A 55 2.93 -4.98 9.38
C GLU A 55 2.41 -3.56 9.60
N ALA A 56 3.30 -2.60 9.86
CA ALA A 56 2.96 -1.19 10.06
C ALA A 56 2.28 -0.57 8.82
N ILE A 57 2.83 -0.83 7.62
CA ILE A 57 2.26 -0.38 6.35
C ILE A 57 0.88 -1.00 6.15
N ALA A 58 0.76 -2.31 6.32
CA ALA A 58 -0.51 -3.01 6.13
C ALA A 58 -1.61 -2.51 7.08
N ARG A 59 -1.29 -2.33 8.37
CA ARG A 59 -2.24 -1.78 9.35
C ARG A 59 -2.62 -0.33 9.09
N SER A 60 -1.68 0.48 8.61
CA SER A 60 -1.91 1.92 8.41
C SER A 60 -2.75 2.22 7.19
N ILE A 61 -2.51 1.50 6.08
CA ILE A 61 -3.05 1.85 4.76
C ILE A 61 -3.64 0.69 3.97
N GLY A 62 -3.70 -0.51 4.53
CA GLY A 62 -4.28 -1.68 3.85
C GLY A 62 -3.54 -2.07 2.57
N VAL A 63 -2.24 -1.76 2.48
CA VAL A 63 -1.35 -2.15 1.38
C VAL A 63 -0.38 -3.22 1.91
N PRO A 64 -0.28 -4.39 1.27
CA PRO A 64 0.63 -5.41 1.76
C PRO A 64 2.06 -5.10 1.28
N ALA A 65 3.03 -5.36 2.15
CA ALA A 65 4.44 -5.25 1.81
C ALA A 65 5.14 -6.52 2.31
N SER A 66 5.54 -7.41 1.40
CA SER A 66 6.17 -8.66 1.80
C SER A 66 7.56 -8.42 2.39
N ALA A 67 7.82 -8.94 3.58
CA ALA A 67 9.16 -8.95 4.18
C ALA A 67 9.96 -10.24 3.86
N THR A 68 9.39 -11.15 3.06
CA THR A 68 9.99 -12.45 2.74
C THR A 68 10.29 -12.62 1.26
N ARG A 69 9.59 -11.89 0.37
CA ARG A 69 9.75 -11.93 -1.09
C ARG A 69 9.87 -10.52 -1.67
N TYR A 70 11.06 -10.18 -2.18
CA TYR A 70 11.39 -8.81 -2.58
C TYR A 70 10.59 -8.39 -3.82
N SER A 71 10.46 -9.27 -4.80
CA SER A 71 9.60 -9.09 -5.97
C SER A 71 8.13 -8.92 -5.62
N THR A 72 7.62 -9.62 -4.59
CA THR A 72 6.24 -9.45 -4.13
C THR A 72 6.05 -8.08 -3.49
N CYS A 73 6.99 -7.63 -2.65
CA CYS A 73 6.96 -6.26 -2.11
C CYS A 73 6.96 -5.22 -3.23
N LEU A 74 7.89 -5.34 -4.18
CA LEU A 74 7.97 -4.44 -5.33
C LEU A 74 6.71 -4.45 -6.19
N GLY A 75 6.14 -5.64 -6.41
CA GLY A 75 4.89 -5.83 -7.14
C GLY A 75 3.73 -5.03 -6.53
N TRP A 76 3.63 -5.01 -5.20
CA TRP A 76 2.59 -4.25 -4.50
C TRP A 76 2.85 -2.75 -4.45
N LEU A 77 4.10 -2.32 -4.25
CA LEU A 77 4.41 -0.90 -4.07
C LEU A 77 4.58 -0.14 -5.40
N ALA A 78 5.09 -0.80 -6.44
CA ALA A 78 5.43 -0.15 -7.71
C ALA A 78 4.74 -0.79 -8.94
N GLY A 79 3.99 -1.88 -8.74
CA GLY A 79 3.18 -2.47 -9.80
C GLY A 79 1.96 -1.61 -10.17
N PRO A 80 1.35 -1.84 -11.34
CA PRO A 80 0.14 -1.17 -11.77
C PRO A 80 -1.00 -1.36 -10.76
N LEU A 81 -1.76 -0.30 -10.52
CA LEU A 81 -2.92 -0.32 -9.63
C LEU A 81 -4.23 -0.17 -10.39
N PRO A 82 -5.33 -0.72 -9.86
CA PRO A 82 -6.63 -0.53 -10.47
C PRO A 82 -7.08 0.94 -10.29
N PRO A 83 -7.59 1.59 -11.35
CA PRO A 83 -7.88 3.03 -11.34
C PRO A 83 -9.03 3.42 -10.40
N ASN A 84 -9.81 2.45 -9.94
CA ASN A 84 -10.93 2.59 -9.01
C ASN A 84 -10.53 2.31 -7.54
N ARG A 85 -9.24 2.16 -7.23
CA ARG A 85 -8.79 1.98 -5.84
C ARG A 85 -9.07 3.24 -5.00
N PHE A 86 -9.74 3.07 -3.87
CA PHE A 86 -9.98 4.17 -2.93
C PHE A 86 -8.70 4.57 -2.18
N GLY A 87 -8.56 5.87 -1.90
CA GLY A 87 -7.47 6.44 -1.10
C GLY A 87 -6.05 6.35 -1.68
N LEU A 88 -5.91 6.13 -3.00
CA LEU A 88 -4.61 6.04 -3.68
C LEU A 88 -3.63 7.15 -3.26
N SER A 89 -4.09 8.40 -3.15
CA SER A 89 -3.23 9.53 -2.77
C SER A 89 -2.70 9.43 -1.34
N ALA A 90 -3.52 8.99 -0.38
CA ALA A 90 -3.09 8.84 1.01
C ALA A 90 -2.10 7.67 1.15
N GLN A 91 -2.41 6.55 0.48
CA GLN A 91 -1.56 5.35 0.44
C GLN A 91 -0.20 5.66 -0.21
N ALA A 92 -0.20 6.32 -1.37
CA ALA A 92 1.02 6.73 -2.06
C ALA A 92 1.83 7.74 -1.24
N SER A 93 1.18 8.69 -0.55
CA SER A 93 1.88 9.67 0.29
C SER A 93 2.63 9.02 1.46
N LEU A 94 2.04 8.02 2.13
CA LEU A 94 2.72 7.28 3.19
C LEU A 94 3.89 6.48 2.64
N LEU A 95 3.68 5.75 1.53
CA LEU A 95 4.73 4.95 0.89
C LEU A 95 5.87 5.81 0.35
N GLY A 96 5.57 7.02 -0.13
CA GLY A 96 6.57 8.01 -0.53
C GLY A 96 7.45 8.41 0.65
N CYS A 97 6.85 8.75 1.80
CA CYS A 97 7.58 9.00 3.04
C CYS A 97 8.48 7.82 3.43
N VAL A 98 7.97 6.58 3.35
CA VAL A 98 8.77 5.38 3.64
C VAL A 98 9.95 5.26 2.67
N SER A 99 9.76 5.52 1.38
CA SER A 99 10.83 5.42 0.37
C SER A 99 11.95 6.45 0.53
N GLU A 100 11.67 7.57 1.20
CA GLU A 100 12.61 8.66 1.48
C GLU A 100 13.32 8.51 2.83
N ALA A 101 12.86 7.61 3.71
CA ALA A 101 13.43 7.42 5.04
C ALA A 101 14.86 6.85 5.00
N GLU A 102 15.74 7.33 5.89
CA GLU A 102 17.14 6.87 5.94
C GLU A 102 17.34 5.63 6.81
N GLY A 103 16.34 5.29 7.64
CA GLY A 103 16.40 4.15 8.54
C GLY A 103 15.05 3.77 9.14
N CYS A 104 15.07 2.71 9.97
CA CYS A 104 13.85 2.07 10.46
C CYS A 104 12.99 2.98 11.34
N THR A 105 13.60 3.82 12.16
CA THR A 105 12.87 4.75 13.02
C THR A 105 12.06 5.76 12.19
N GLU A 106 12.67 6.32 11.14
CA GLU A 106 12.00 7.27 10.24
C GLU A 106 10.94 6.60 9.39
N ALA A 107 11.23 5.41 8.86
CA ALA A 107 10.28 4.64 8.05
C ALA A 107 9.03 4.25 8.86
N LEU A 108 9.20 3.78 10.11
CA LEU A 108 8.09 3.50 11.02
C LEU A 108 7.36 4.79 11.43
N ALA A 109 8.04 5.94 11.48
CA ALA A 109 7.40 7.21 11.79
C ALA A 109 6.44 7.70 10.69
N CYS A 110 6.62 7.25 9.44
CA CYS A 110 5.69 7.49 8.35
C CYS A 110 4.35 6.75 8.54
N ALA A 111 4.35 5.62 9.26
CA ALA A 111 3.16 4.82 9.51
C ALA A 111 2.24 5.46 10.56
N PHE A 112 0.93 5.28 10.40
CA PHE A 112 -0.07 5.72 11.36
C PHE A 112 -0.17 4.76 12.53
N VAL A 113 0.02 3.46 12.26
CA VAL A 113 0.04 2.38 13.23
C VAL A 113 1.45 1.80 13.31
N GLU A 114 2.02 1.83 14.52
CA GLU A 114 3.30 1.25 14.87
C GLU A 114 3.05 -0.05 15.65
N PRO A 115 3.38 -1.22 15.10
CA PRO A 115 3.34 -2.46 15.86
C PRO A 115 4.29 -2.38 17.07
N LEU A 116 3.90 -2.83 18.28
CA LEU A 116 4.69 -2.85 19.53
C LEU A 116 5.30 -4.21 19.86
N ALA A 117 6.57 -4.21 20.28
CA ALA A 117 7.26 -5.44 20.66
C ALA A 117 6.61 -6.05 21.91
N GLU A 118 6.85 -7.34 22.18
CA GLU A 118 6.28 -8.01 23.36
C GLU A 118 6.76 -7.38 24.68
N ASP A 119 7.98 -6.86 24.69
CA ASP A 119 8.63 -6.18 25.81
C ASP A 119 8.72 -4.65 25.63
N ASP A 120 7.83 -4.05 24.82
CA ASP A 120 7.84 -2.61 24.60
C ASP A 120 7.68 -1.84 25.92
N ALA A 121 8.63 -0.94 26.20
CA ALA A 121 8.68 -0.19 27.46
C ALA A 121 7.45 0.69 27.68
N ARG A 122 6.74 1.11 26.62
CA ARG A 122 5.48 1.87 26.74
C ARG A 122 4.36 1.04 27.38
N CYS A 123 4.47 -0.28 27.32
CA CYS A 123 3.52 -1.22 27.93
C CYS A 123 3.91 -1.71 29.32
N ALA A 124 5.06 -1.28 29.85
CA ALA A 124 5.50 -1.69 31.17
C ALA A 124 4.56 -1.17 32.27
N GLY A 125 3.81 -2.08 32.89
CA GLY A 125 2.88 -1.76 34.00
C GLY A 125 1.54 -1.15 33.55
N VAL A 126 1.27 -1.12 32.25
CA VAL A 126 -0.01 -0.67 31.68
C VAL A 126 -0.91 -1.89 31.44
N ALA A 127 -2.11 -1.87 32.00
CA ALA A 127 -3.14 -2.86 31.70
C ALA A 127 -4.14 -2.25 30.71
N GLY A 128 -4.03 -2.60 29.44
CA GLY A 128 -4.92 -2.10 28.37
C GLY A 128 -4.36 -0.90 27.63
N ASP A 129 -5.21 0.09 27.36
CA ASP A 129 -4.88 1.24 26.54
C ASP A 129 -4.27 2.39 27.36
N ALA A 130 -3.35 3.13 26.75
CA ALA A 130 -2.81 4.36 27.31
C ALA A 130 -2.76 5.45 26.26
N CYS A 131 -3.06 6.68 26.68
CA CYS A 131 -2.74 7.87 25.90
C CYS A 131 -1.34 8.33 26.24
N ALA A 132 -0.38 7.94 25.41
CA ALA A 132 0.98 8.43 25.47
C ALA A 132 1.04 9.89 24.98
N SER A 133 2.21 10.52 25.14
CA SER A 133 2.46 11.90 24.73
C SER A 133 2.00 12.20 23.31
N GLU A 134 1.53 13.43 23.08
CA GLU A 134 1.30 14.02 21.75
C GLU A 134 0.27 13.30 20.85
N GLY A 135 -0.81 12.78 21.43
CA GLY A 135 -1.92 12.23 20.65
C GLY A 135 -1.61 10.85 20.06
N MET A 136 -0.78 10.07 20.74
CA MET A 136 -0.55 8.67 20.44
C MET A 136 -1.36 7.77 21.38
N LEU A 137 -2.17 6.90 20.80
CA LEU A 137 -2.81 5.79 21.49
C LEU A 137 -1.84 4.62 21.55
N VAL A 138 -1.71 3.97 22.70
CA VAL A 138 -0.91 2.76 22.89
C VAL A 138 -1.86 1.67 23.37
N ASP A 139 -2.14 0.67 22.54
CA ASP A 139 -2.91 -0.52 22.90
C ASP A 139 -1.94 -1.67 23.18
N CYS A 140 -1.70 -1.93 24.47
CA CYS A 140 -0.80 -2.99 24.92
C CYS A 140 -1.42 -4.39 24.84
N THR A 141 -2.74 -4.49 24.69
CA THR A 141 -3.43 -5.77 24.52
C THR A 141 -3.24 -6.27 23.09
N SER A 142 -3.46 -5.39 22.12
CA SER A 142 -3.33 -5.67 20.70
C SER A 142 -1.91 -5.44 20.17
N ARG A 143 -1.01 -4.90 21.02
CA ARG A 143 0.41 -4.64 20.74
C ARG A 143 0.62 -3.71 19.54
N TYR A 144 -0.03 -2.56 19.53
CA TYR A 144 0.24 -1.49 18.58
C TYR A 144 0.12 -0.10 19.25
N ALA A 145 0.83 0.89 18.71
CA ALA A 145 0.63 2.29 18.98
C ALA A 145 0.10 2.98 17.72
N GLU A 146 -0.70 4.02 17.88
CA GLU A 146 -1.41 4.66 16.80
C GLU A 146 -1.40 6.18 16.94
N ARG A 147 -1.12 6.87 15.83
CA ARG A 147 -1.10 8.33 15.74
C ARG A 147 -2.51 8.84 15.48
N CYS A 148 -3.12 9.45 16.48
CA CYS A 148 -4.48 9.99 16.36
C CYS A 148 -4.56 11.24 15.48
N VAL A 149 -3.45 11.98 15.36
CA VAL A 149 -3.31 13.08 14.39
C VAL A 149 -2.73 12.51 13.09
N SER A 150 -3.57 11.86 12.31
CA SER A 150 -3.22 11.28 11.01
C SER A 150 -4.40 11.35 10.04
N PRO A 151 -4.16 11.21 8.73
CA PRO A 151 -5.24 11.10 7.74
C PRO A 151 -6.20 9.93 7.99
N HIS A 152 -5.78 8.88 8.71
CA HIS A 152 -6.63 7.72 9.03
C HIS A 152 -7.84 8.09 9.92
N TRP A 153 -7.65 9.10 10.76
CA TRP A 153 -8.66 9.56 11.71
C TRP A 153 -9.27 10.88 11.25
N GLY A 154 -10.53 11.09 11.60
CA GLY A 154 -11.23 12.33 11.30
C GLY A 154 -10.50 13.53 11.92
N ALA A 155 -10.46 14.65 11.18
CA ALA A 155 -9.77 15.86 11.63
C ALA A 155 -10.18 16.30 13.05
N GLY A 156 -9.18 16.56 13.90
CA GLY A 156 -9.37 16.88 15.31
C GLY A 156 -9.44 15.67 16.24
N SER A 157 -9.18 14.46 15.74
CA SER A 157 -9.01 13.29 16.59
C SER A 157 -7.75 13.41 17.45
N GLU A 158 -7.89 13.09 18.72
CA GLU A 158 -6.80 13.03 19.68
C GLU A 158 -6.90 11.74 20.48
N CYS A 159 -5.82 11.34 21.16
CA CYS A 159 -5.93 10.21 22.07
C CYS A 159 -6.79 10.61 23.27
N ARG A 160 -7.87 9.85 23.50
CA ARG A 160 -8.75 10.03 24.65
C ARG A 160 -8.95 8.69 25.35
N LEU A 161 -9.06 8.74 26.67
CA LEU A 161 -9.52 7.62 27.49
C LEU A 161 -11.02 7.78 27.76
N GLY A 162 -11.75 6.69 27.60
CA GLY A 162 -13.16 6.54 27.90
C GLY A 162 -13.45 6.44 29.40
N LEU A 163 -14.72 6.24 29.75
CA LEU A 163 -15.15 6.10 31.15
C LEU A 163 -14.59 4.84 31.83
N GLY A 164 -14.32 3.77 31.08
CA GLY A 164 -13.70 2.54 31.56
C GLY A 164 -12.17 2.51 31.42
N SER A 165 -11.55 3.65 31.07
CA SER A 165 -10.13 3.76 30.71
C SER A 165 -9.75 3.11 29.37
N GLU A 166 -10.71 2.73 28.52
CA GLU A 166 -10.42 2.30 27.15
C GLU A 166 -10.00 3.49 26.29
N GLY A 167 -8.90 3.36 25.56
CA GLY A 167 -8.31 4.42 24.77
C GLY A 167 -8.75 4.36 23.31
N ARG A 168 -9.06 5.52 22.74
CA ARG A 168 -9.33 5.66 21.29
C ARG A 168 -8.73 6.94 20.74
N CYS A 169 -8.37 6.90 19.46
CA CYS A 169 -8.26 8.10 18.65
C CYS A 169 -9.67 8.63 18.37
N ALA A 170 -10.06 9.69 19.08
CA ALA A 170 -11.44 10.14 19.16
C ALA A 170 -11.58 11.66 19.11
N LEU A 171 -12.67 12.11 18.51
CA LEU A 171 -13.02 13.52 18.41
C LEU A 171 -13.42 14.11 19.77
N SER A 172 -14.19 13.35 20.56
CA SER A 172 -14.82 13.80 21.81
C SER A 172 -15.38 12.61 22.59
N GLY A 173 -15.87 12.83 23.81
CA GLY A 173 -16.75 11.87 24.49
C GLY A 173 -18.16 11.84 23.87
N CYS A 174 -18.89 10.76 24.08
CA CYS A 174 -20.29 10.61 23.67
C CYS A 174 -21.06 9.70 24.65
N LEU A 175 -22.39 9.82 24.64
CA LEU A 175 -23.27 8.92 25.40
C LEU A 175 -24.09 8.09 24.39
N PRO A 176 -23.94 6.75 24.34
CA PRO A 176 -24.58 5.90 23.34
C PRO A 176 -26.10 6.12 23.22
N ASP A 177 -26.80 6.30 24.35
CA ASP A 177 -28.26 6.48 24.40
C ASP A 177 -28.77 7.79 23.77
N THR A 178 -27.88 8.76 23.60
CA THR A 178 -28.22 10.10 23.06
C THR A 178 -27.42 10.45 21.81
N ALA A 179 -26.47 9.59 21.43
CA ALA A 179 -25.67 9.80 20.25
C ALA A 179 -26.52 9.60 18.99
N ALA A 180 -26.22 10.39 17.97
CA ALA A 180 -26.74 10.12 16.63
C ALA A 180 -26.31 8.70 16.18
N PRO A 181 -27.10 8.03 15.34
CA PRO A 181 -26.69 6.74 14.77
C PRO A 181 -25.35 6.89 14.03
N PRO A 182 -24.59 5.78 13.88
CA PRO A 182 -23.42 5.76 13.02
C PRO A 182 -23.78 6.31 11.64
N ARG A 183 -22.86 7.05 11.02
CA ARG A 183 -23.09 7.66 9.70
C ARG A 183 -21.82 7.78 8.89
N CYS A 184 -21.99 7.82 7.57
CA CYS A 184 -20.95 8.16 6.62
C CYS A 184 -21.11 9.61 6.16
N THR A 185 -20.03 10.38 6.16
CA THR A 185 -20.00 11.73 5.58
C THR A 185 -18.65 11.97 4.93
N SER A 186 -18.64 12.22 3.62
CA SER A 186 -17.43 12.46 2.83
C SER A 186 -16.40 11.33 2.96
N GLY A 187 -16.82 10.06 2.92
CA GLY A 187 -15.93 8.90 3.08
C GLY A 187 -15.49 8.63 4.52
N VAL A 188 -15.85 9.49 5.48
CA VAL A 188 -15.53 9.32 6.89
C VAL A 188 -16.67 8.62 7.63
N TYR A 189 -16.35 7.50 8.25
CA TYR A 189 -17.23 6.78 9.16
C TYR A 189 -17.19 7.40 10.55
N VAL A 190 -18.34 7.87 11.06
CA VAL A 190 -18.45 8.47 12.40
C VAL A 190 -19.42 7.68 13.25
N ARG A 191 -18.98 7.28 14.45
CA ARG A 191 -19.84 6.61 15.44
C ARG A 191 -19.51 7.01 16.88
N CYS A 192 -20.47 6.78 17.77
CA CYS A 192 -20.18 6.67 19.21
C CYS A 192 -19.80 5.21 19.50
N ASP A 193 -18.59 4.95 19.96
CA ASP A 193 -18.14 3.61 20.33
C ASP A 193 -18.73 3.24 21.70
N PRO A 194 -19.63 2.24 21.79
CA PRO A 194 -20.35 1.95 23.03
C PRO A 194 -19.45 1.38 24.13
N ALA A 195 -18.30 0.79 23.78
CA ALA A 195 -17.34 0.27 24.75
C ALA A 195 -16.63 1.41 25.50
N SER A 196 -16.11 2.40 24.76
CA SER A 196 -15.31 3.49 25.32
C SER A 196 -16.12 4.75 25.68
N ASN A 197 -17.36 4.89 25.18
CA ASN A 197 -18.12 6.15 25.24
C ASN A 197 -17.39 7.31 24.55
N LEU A 198 -16.66 7.01 23.47
CA LEU A 198 -15.91 7.99 22.68
C LEU A 198 -16.47 8.09 21.26
N LYS A 199 -16.55 9.32 20.75
CA LYS A 199 -16.94 9.60 19.37
C LYS A 199 -15.72 9.43 18.47
N VAL A 200 -15.73 8.37 17.68
CA VAL A 200 -14.65 7.99 16.77
C VAL A 200 -15.04 8.36 15.34
N ALA A 201 -14.07 8.83 14.55
CA ALA A 201 -14.23 9.13 13.14
C ALA A 201 -13.07 8.53 12.35
N LYS A 202 -13.33 7.61 11.43
CA LYS A 202 -12.30 6.90 10.63
C LYS A 202 -12.49 7.24 9.15
N ASP A 203 -11.42 7.66 8.49
CA ASP A 203 -11.40 7.85 7.05
C ASP A 203 -11.19 6.49 6.37
N CYS A 204 -12.26 5.97 5.76
CA CYS A 204 -12.25 4.63 5.17
C CYS A 204 -11.34 4.55 3.94
N ASP A 205 -11.16 5.66 3.22
CA ASP A 205 -10.39 5.69 1.99
C ASP A 205 -8.92 5.40 2.28
N THR A 206 -8.39 5.78 3.44
CA THR A 206 -6.97 5.57 3.80
C THR A 206 -6.52 4.11 3.77
N VAL A 207 -7.43 3.17 4.08
CA VAL A 207 -7.21 1.72 3.97
C VAL A 207 -7.83 1.10 2.70
N GLY A 208 -8.27 1.96 1.79
CA GLY A 208 -8.96 1.65 0.55
C GLY A 208 -10.26 0.90 0.74
N LEU A 209 -11.02 1.29 1.75
CA LEU A 209 -12.44 0.98 1.89
C LEU A 209 -13.25 2.21 1.47
N THR A 210 -14.57 2.09 1.42
CA THR A 210 -15.47 3.22 1.20
C THR A 210 -16.48 3.33 2.35
N CYS A 211 -16.99 4.53 2.57
CA CYS A 211 -18.13 4.80 3.44
C CYS A 211 -19.22 5.44 2.56
N PRO A 212 -20.28 4.70 2.17
CA PRO A 212 -21.29 5.22 1.25
C PRO A 212 -21.95 6.49 1.77
N GLU A 213 -21.94 7.57 0.99
CA GLU A 213 -22.46 8.88 1.42
C GLU A 213 -23.93 8.79 1.88
N GLY A 214 -24.22 9.32 3.07
CA GLY A 214 -25.56 9.31 3.64
C GLY A 214 -26.02 7.97 4.23
N ALA A 215 -25.16 6.94 4.25
CA ALA A 215 -25.45 5.73 5.00
C ALA A 215 -25.59 6.06 6.50
N GLU A 216 -26.57 5.44 7.16
CA GLU A 216 -26.87 5.61 8.58
C GLU A 216 -27.11 4.26 9.27
N GLY A 217 -26.94 4.22 10.58
CA GLY A 217 -27.26 3.04 11.39
C GLY A 217 -26.32 1.88 11.09
N ALA A 218 -26.89 0.71 10.78
CA ALA A 218 -26.12 -0.50 10.47
C ALA A 218 -25.44 -0.45 9.09
N ASP A 219 -25.92 0.40 8.19
CA ASP A 219 -25.38 0.53 6.83
C ASP A 219 -24.15 1.45 6.80
N ALA A 220 -23.95 2.27 7.84
CA ALA A 220 -22.79 3.13 7.98
C ALA A 220 -21.60 2.33 8.53
N GLN A 221 -20.66 1.97 7.67
CA GLN A 221 -19.42 1.29 8.03
C GLN A 221 -18.39 1.41 6.90
N CYS A 222 -17.10 1.33 7.24
CA CYS A 222 -16.07 1.16 6.22
C CYS A 222 -16.19 -0.24 5.61
N ALA A 223 -16.47 -0.31 4.32
CA ALA A 223 -16.70 -1.57 3.61
C ALA A 223 -16.16 -1.50 2.18
N THR A 224 -16.09 -2.65 1.53
CA THR A 224 -15.96 -2.73 0.07
C THR A 224 -17.34 -2.64 -0.58
N GLU A 225 -17.40 -2.63 -1.91
CA GLU A 225 -18.68 -2.75 -2.64
C GLU A 225 -19.43 -4.05 -2.29
N ASP A 226 -18.70 -5.13 -2.04
CA ASP A 226 -19.27 -6.45 -1.74
C ASP A 226 -19.56 -6.65 -0.24
N GLY A 227 -19.26 -5.65 0.59
CA GLY A 227 -19.53 -5.64 2.02
C GLY A 227 -18.28 -5.62 2.90
N VAL A 228 -18.46 -6.09 4.15
CA VAL A 228 -17.42 -6.11 5.18
C VAL A 228 -16.79 -7.49 5.25
N PHE A 229 -15.47 -7.55 5.18
CA PHE A 229 -14.70 -8.78 5.24
C PHE A 229 -13.74 -8.73 6.43
N PRO A 230 -14.12 -9.29 7.60
CA PRO A 230 -13.23 -9.36 8.76
C PRO A 230 -11.99 -10.20 8.47
N CYS A 231 -10.86 -9.81 9.05
CA CYS A 231 -9.60 -10.54 8.97
C CYS A 231 -8.68 -10.13 10.12
N ASP A 232 -7.73 -11.00 10.50
CA ASP A 232 -6.94 -10.80 11.73
C ASP A 232 -5.45 -10.57 11.50
N GLU A 233 -4.91 -10.99 10.36
CA GLU A 233 -3.46 -10.96 10.10
C GLU A 233 -3.10 -9.88 9.05
N PRO A 234 -2.56 -8.72 9.47
CA PRO A 234 -2.24 -7.63 8.56
C PRO A 234 -1.29 -8.05 7.46
N GLY A 235 -1.55 -7.59 6.25
CA GLY A 235 -0.71 -7.83 5.07
C GLY A 235 -0.94 -9.19 4.42
N THR A 236 -1.75 -10.07 5.03
CA THR A 236 -2.21 -11.28 4.35
C THR A 236 -3.10 -10.91 3.16
N THR A 237 -3.00 -11.72 2.12
CA THR A 237 -3.73 -11.53 0.88
C THR A 237 -4.43 -12.82 0.49
N SER A 238 -5.62 -12.70 -0.11
CA SER A 238 -6.37 -13.84 -0.63
C SER A 238 -7.22 -13.44 -1.84
N CYS A 239 -7.55 -14.38 -2.70
CA CYS A 239 -8.48 -14.16 -3.79
C CYS A 239 -9.92 -14.14 -3.31
N ALA A 240 -10.70 -13.17 -3.81
CA ALA A 240 -12.15 -13.21 -3.69
C ALA A 240 -12.71 -14.46 -4.43
N PRO A 241 -13.89 -14.99 -4.04
CA PRO A 241 -14.44 -16.22 -4.62
C PRO A 241 -14.66 -16.19 -6.14
N ASN A 242 -14.75 -15.01 -6.75
CA ASN A 242 -14.90 -14.83 -8.19
C ASN A 242 -13.56 -14.69 -8.94
N GLU A 243 -12.43 -14.77 -8.22
CA GLU A 243 -11.06 -14.57 -8.74
C GLU A 243 -10.85 -13.22 -9.46
N ALA A 244 -11.77 -12.26 -9.30
CA ALA A 244 -11.66 -10.96 -9.96
C ALA A 244 -10.95 -9.92 -9.08
N ARG A 245 -10.82 -10.20 -7.77
CA ARG A 245 -10.29 -9.26 -6.78
C ARG A 245 -9.30 -9.94 -5.84
N VAL A 246 -8.26 -9.21 -5.45
CA VAL A 246 -7.40 -9.57 -4.32
C VAL A 246 -7.91 -8.84 -3.09
N ARG A 247 -8.07 -9.57 -1.99
CA ARG A 247 -8.36 -9.05 -0.66
C ARG A 247 -7.05 -8.87 0.11
N VAL A 248 -6.88 -7.72 0.76
CA VAL A 248 -5.72 -7.42 1.60
C VAL A 248 -6.19 -7.02 2.99
N CYS A 249 -5.68 -7.71 4.00
CA CYS A 249 -6.05 -7.48 5.40
C CYS A 249 -5.26 -6.30 6.01
N ASP A 250 -5.95 -5.37 6.68
CA ASP A 250 -5.32 -4.33 7.52
C ASP A 250 -5.15 -4.78 9.00
N GLY A 251 -5.54 -6.02 9.32
CA GLY A 251 -5.57 -6.56 10.69
C GLY A 251 -6.93 -6.45 11.38
N SER A 252 -7.93 -5.90 10.71
CA SER A 252 -9.33 -5.92 11.15
C SER A 252 -10.29 -6.17 9.99
N LEU A 253 -10.07 -5.50 8.87
CA LEU A 253 -10.91 -5.53 7.67
C LEU A 253 -10.04 -5.77 6.43
N ALA A 254 -10.59 -6.51 5.46
CA ALA A 254 -9.96 -6.68 4.17
C ALA A 254 -10.47 -5.63 3.18
N SER A 255 -9.54 -4.93 2.54
CA SER A 255 -9.80 -4.09 1.38
C SER A 255 -9.63 -4.88 0.08
N GLU A 256 -10.20 -4.41 -1.03
CA GLU A 256 -10.15 -5.11 -2.31
C GLU A 256 -9.38 -4.34 -3.39
N PHE A 257 -8.66 -5.09 -4.22
CA PHE A 257 -7.99 -4.64 -5.44
C PHE A 257 -8.66 -5.32 -6.64
N ASP A 258 -9.26 -4.51 -7.52
CA ASP A 258 -9.98 -4.98 -8.71
C ASP A 258 -9.01 -5.39 -9.84
N CYS A 259 -8.66 -6.67 -9.89
CA CYS A 259 -7.76 -7.18 -10.92
C CYS A 259 -8.39 -7.09 -12.32
N ALA A 260 -9.71 -7.24 -12.42
CA ALA A 260 -10.42 -7.17 -13.69
C ALA A 260 -10.31 -5.79 -14.33
N ALA A 261 -10.33 -4.71 -13.53
CA ALA A 261 -10.09 -3.34 -14.01
C ALA A 261 -8.71 -3.14 -14.66
N MET A 262 -7.75 -4.04 -14.40
CA MET A 262 -6.41 -4.05 -14.99
C MET A 262 -6.22 -5.10 -16.09
N GLY A 263 -7.30 -5.79 -16.49
CA GLY A 263 -7.24 -6.92 -17.43
C GLY A 263 -6.49 -8.13 -16.86
N ALA A 264 -6.53 -8.31 -15.54
CA ALA A 264 -5.89 -9.39 -14.80
C ALA A 264 -6.93 -10.24 -14.05
N ASN A 265 -6.51 -11.40 -13.55
CA ASN A 265 -7.27 -12.17 -12.58
C ASN A 265 -6.47 -12.25 -11.28
N CYS A 266 -7.15 -12.51 -10.17
CA CYS A 266 -6.49 -12.87 -8.93
C CYS A 266 -5.86 -14.25 -9.09
N ALA A 267 -4.59 -14.37 -8.69
CA ALA A 267 -3.86 -15.63 -8.63
C ALA A 267 -3.27 -15.81 -7.22
N GLU A 268 -3.50 -16.98 -6.64
CA GLU A 268 -2.86 -17.43 -5.41
C GLU A 268 -1.50 -18.06 -5.73
N GLU A 269 -0.43 -17.55 -5.12
CA GLU A 269 0.93 -18.06 -5.27
C GLU A 269 1.61 -18.21 -3.90
N ASP A 270 2.81 -18.84 -3.87
CA ASP A 270 3.61 -18.94 -2.64
C ASP A 270 4.04 -17.55 -2.17
N GLY A 271 3.30 -16.99 -1.21
CA GLY A 271 3.50 -15.63 -0.70
C GLY A 271 2.24 -14.78 -0.67
N GLY A 272 1.13 -15.28 -1.25
CA GLY A 272 -0.19 -14.66 -1.18
C GLY A 272 -0.83 -14.44 -2.55
N ALA A 273 -2.01 -13.85 -2.53
CA ALA A 273 -2.76 -13.48 -3.72
C ALA A 273 -2.22 -12.21 -4.38
N ARG A 274 -2.24 -12.16 -5.71
CA ARG A 274 -1.93 -10.94 -6.49
C ARG A 274 -2.79 -10.85 -7.75
N CYS A 275 -2.83 -9.68 -8.36
CA CYS A 275 -3.38 -9.55 -9.71
C CYS A 275 -2.35 -10.03 -10.74
N ALA A 276 -2.67 -11.10 -11.45
CA ALA A 276 -1.84 -11.72 -12.48
C ALA A 276 -2.51 -11.64 -13.86
N ARG A 277 -1.76 -11.22 -14.88
CA ARG A 277 -2.23 -11.21 -16.26
C ARG A 277 -1.98 -12.55 -16.95
N SER A 278 -2.74 -12.85 -18.00
CA SER A 278 -2.40 -13.97 -18.88
C SER A 278 -1.12 -13.65 -19.67
N GLY A 279 -0.14 -14.54 -19.64
CA GLY A 279 1.10 -14.40 -20.42
C GLY A 279 2.17 -13.51 -19.79
N GLU A 280 2.17 -13.40 -18.46
CA GLU A 280 3.29 -12.79 -17.73
C GLU A 280 4.62 -13.49 -18.08
N ALA A 281 5.68 -12.70 -18.21
CA ALA A 281 7.02 -13.18 -18.53
C ALA A 281 7.74 -13.76 -17.32
N CYS A 282 7.26 -13.46 -16.11
CA CYS A 282 7.74 -14.02 -14.85
C CYS A 282 6.64 -14.04 -13.79
N SER A 283 6.88 -14.78 -12.73
CA SER A 283 6.18 -14.73 -11.43
C SER A 283 7.20 -14.47 -10.29
N PRO A 284 6.80 -13.85 -9.16
CA PRO A 284 7.64 -13.72 -7.96
C PRO A 284 8.29 -15.03 -7.46
N VAL A 285 7.71 -16.19 -7.79
CA VAL A 285 8.21 -17.50 -7.35
C VAL A 285 9.09 -18.19 -8.40
N ASP A 286 9.28 -17.59 -9.58
CA ASP A 286 10.04 -18.19 -10.65
C ASP A 286 11.53 -18.34 -10.31
N PRO A 287 12.19 -19.41 -10.79
CA PRO A 287 13.63 -19.57 -10.63
C PRO A 287 14.42 -18.38 -11.17
N GLY A 288 15.31 -17.83 -10.36
CA GLY A 288 16.14 -16.68 -10.72
C GLY A 288 15.48 -15.31 -10.54
N ILE A 289 14.26 -15.27 -9.98
CA ILE A 289 13.67 -14.07 -9.38
C ILE A 289 14.08 -14.00 -7.91
N ASP A 290 14.34 -12.78 -7.43
CA ASP A 290 14.90 -12.45 -6.13
C ASP A 290 16.25 -13.14 -5.86
N VAL A 291 17.08 -13.24 -6.90
CA VAL A 291 18.44 -13.79 -6.85
C VAL A 291 19.46 -12.70 -7.21
N CYS A 292 20.44 -12.51 -6.33
CA CYS A 292 21.55 -11.59 -6.56
C CYS A 292 22.52 -12.09 -7.63
N ASN A 293 22.93 -11.18 -8.50
CA ASN A 293 24.02 -11.34 -9.46
C ASN A 293 24.95 -10.13 -9.37
N GLY A 294 25.99 -10.25 -8.53
CA GLY A 294 26.85 -9.10 -8.19
C GLY A 294 26.09 -8.07 -7.37
N SER A 295 26.07 -6.81 -7.82
CA SER A 295 25.32 -5.72 -7.17
C SER A 295 23.84 -5.66 -7.60
N SER A 296 23.43 -6.45 -8.58
CA SER A 296 22.09 -6.38 -9.15
C SER A 296 21.21 -7.55 -8.71
N ILE A 297 19.91 -7.29 -8.63
CA ILE A 297 18.87 -8.31 -8.38
C ILE A 297 17.85 -8.30 -9.52
N ALA A 298 17.43 -9.50 -9.93
CA ALA A 298 16.29 -9.64 -10.82
C ALA A 298 15.00 -9.77 -10.00
N ALA A 299 14.01 -8.91 -10.25
CA ALA A 299 12.69 -8.97 -9.61
C ALA A 299 11.60 -9.14 -10.67
N CYS A 300 10.46 -9.71 -10.27
CA CYS A 300 9.27 -9.74 -11.11
C CYS A 300 8.26 -8.71 -10.62
N VAL A 301 7.96 -7.71 -11.46
CA VAL A 301 6.99 -6.66 -11.13
C VAL A 301 5.89 -6.68 -12.18
N ALA A 302 4.66 -6.99 -11.77
CA ALA A 302 3.49 -7.09 -12.63
C ALA A 302 3.71 -7.98 -13.87
N GLY A 303 4.35 -9.12 -13.65
CA GLY A 303 4.66 -10.10 -14.69
C GLY A 303 5.81 -9.73 -15.63
N SER A 304 6.52 -8.64 -15.36
CA SER A 304 7.70 -8.22 -16.13
C SER A 304 8.96 -8.36 -15.31
N LYS A 305 9.99 -8.96 -15.90
CA LYS A 305 11.30 -9.07 -15.26
C LYS A 305 12.01 -7.72 -15.30
N VAL A 306 12.33 -7.19 -14.13
CA VAL A 306 13.12 -5.97 -13.97
C VAL A 306 14.45 -6.31 -13.29
N THR A 307 15.49 -5.55 -13.62
CA THR A 307 16.79 -5.66 -12.96
C THR A 307 17.04 -4.37 -12.19
N ILE A 308 17.34 -4.50 -10.90
CA ILE A 308 17.63 -3.39 -10.00
C ILE A 308 19.10 -3.49 -9.61
N ASP A 309 19.86 -2.42 -9.81
CA ASP A 309 21.24 -2.32 -9.32
C ASP A 309 21.24 -1.69 -7.92
N CYS A 310 21.43 -2.51 -6.89
CA CYS A 310 21.36 -2.05 -5.50
C CYS A 310 22.39 -0.96 -5.19
N ALA A 311 23.52 -0.94 -5.92
CA ALA A 311 24.54 0.09 -5.75
C ALA A 311 24.03 1.50 -6.11
N THR A 312 23.10 1.62 -7.05
CA THR A 312 22.47 2.91 -7.40
C THR A 312 21.60 3.46 -6.29
N LEU A 313 21.12 2.58 -5.40
CA LEU A 313 20.38 2.93 -4.19
C LEU A 313 21.30 3.17 -2.98
N GLY A 314 22.62 3.05 -3.15
CA GLY A 314 23.59 3.08 -2.05
C GLY A 314 23.60 1.82 -1.18
N LEU A 315 23.08 0.70 -1.69
CA LEU A 315 22.92 -0.56 -0.96
C LEU A 315 23.71 -1.71 -1.60
N SER A 316 23.76 -2.85 -0.93
CA SER A 316 24.33 -4.09 -1.48
C SER A 316 23.22 -5.07 -1.87
N CYS A 317 23.53 -6.01 -2.76
CA CYS A 317 22.61 -7.12 -3.01
C CYS A 317 22.85 -8.22 -1.97
N MET A 318 21.86 -8.45 -1.12
CA MET A 318 21.88 -9.43 -0.06
C MET A 318 21.32 -10.76 -0.58
N PRO A 319 22.06 -11.88 -0.49
CA PRO A 319 21.55 -13.18 -0.92
C PRO A 319 20.45 -13.69 0.03
N PRO A 320 19.62 -14.66 -0.41
CA PRO A 320 18.60 -15.26 0.46
C PRO A 320 19.22 -15.96 1.67
N ASP A 321 18.55 -15.88 2.82
CA ASP A 321 19.01 -16.45 4.10
C ASP A 321 18.19 -17.65 4.61
N GLY A 322 17.24 -18.12 3.78
CA GLY A 322 16.31 -19.20 4.10
C GLY A 322 14.99 -18.74 4.72
N THR A 323 14.92 -17.50 5.21
CA THR A 323 13.68 -16.85 5.70
C THR A 323 13.20 -15.74 4.78
N SER A 324 14.13 -15.11 4.07
CA SER A 324 13.90 -14.05 3.11
C SER A 324 14.57 -14.37 1.77
N SER A 325 14.00 -13.84 0.69
CA SER A 325 14.61 -13.88 -0.64
C SER A 325 15.81 -12.95 -0.74
N GLY A 326 16.53 -12.98 -1.87
CA GLY A 326 17.49 -11.92 -2.14
C GLY A 326 16.79 -10.56 -2.19
N HIS A 327 17.50 -9.50 -1.79
CA HIS A 327 16.98 -8.13 -1.74
C HIS A 327 18.13 -7.11 -1.80
N CYS A 328 17.80 -5.83 -2.04
CA CYS A 328 18.76 -4.75 -1.79
C CYS A 328 18.75 -4.40 -0.30
N GLY A 329 19.90 -4.40 0.37
CA GLY A 329 20.01 -4.18 1.81
C GLY A 329 21.39 -3.74 2.30
#